data_AF-A0A166HHR7-F1
#
_entry.id   AF-A0A166HHR7-F1
#
_cell.length_a   1.000
_cell.length_b   1.000
_cell.length_c   1.000
_cell.angle_alpha   90.00
_cell.angle_beta   90.00
_cell.angle_gamma   90.00
#
_symmetry.space_group_name_H-M   'P 1'
#
loop_
_entity.id
_entity.type
_entity.pdbx_description
1 polymer ?
#
loop_
_entity_poly.entity_id
_entity_poly.type
_entity_poly.pdbx_seq_one_letter_code
_entity_poly.pdbx_strand_id
1 'polypeptide(L)'
;MNSENGGLDEDLVCCKLGDIGVRQNERGQIEKLCNRCGRWVSLGQSKGDTHAFREHYRSKTCDRAAKKKARILDRHMLLSESQITPTPSPHPHVTAPRLPDEESSPTESSSHLRQESSLHPRNQAVDTSADTRLHQFNHTLPLAEGGTAEPASRSPNSKFCCCFQCGKAVAISNMRQHVGGHILRSMWGVREGDLLAEVSSSMPCGLCGRSGCAISLRKTTGLRFKFETNCVFRTKLSLGPASNSTKRAPCTNRPIICCLCVYDCKTKNYPAVWTYNMPAHLADQHKSHTSQDVRLPADFKKSLEISQFELCELRIPDGLLPPASVALLGECAGDLATVVHSEANAAEHSGTKRKRVQSQLARSTKGRN
;
A
#
# COMPACT_ATOMS: atom_id res chain seq x y z
N MET A 1 -5.41 -65.79 -7.39
CA MET A 1 -4.08 -65.25 -7.04
C MET A 1 -3.56 -64.50 -8.25
N ASN A 2 -4.00 -63.26 -8.44
CA ASN A 2 -3.47 -62.36 -9.47
C ASN A 2 -2.99 -61.13 -8.73
N SER A 3 -1.67 -60.96 -8.68
CA SER A 3 -0.99 -59.91 -7.96
C SER A 3 -1.19 -58.57 -8.68
N GLU A 4 -1.75 -57.63 -7.94
CA GLU A 4 -1.89 -56.22 -8.29
C GLU A 4 -0.50 -55.56 -8.27
N ASN A 5 -0.02 -55.09 -9.42
CA ASN A 5 1.10 -54.15 -9.47
C ASN A 5 0.56 -52.74 -9.26
N GLY A 6 0.42 -52.34 -8.00
CA GLY A 6 0.23 -50.96 -7.59
C GLY A 6 1.52 -50.17 -7.78
N GLY A 7 1.65 -49.51 -8.93
CA GLY A 7 2.67 -48.49 -9.16
C GLY A 7 2.34 -47.24 -8.35
N LEU A 8 2.90 -47.16 -7.14
CA LEU A 8 2.82 -45.97 -6.31
C LEU A 8 3.65 -44.84 -6.94
N ASP A 9 2.91 -43.78 -7.25
CA ASP A 9 3.31 -42.46 -7.72
C ASP A 9 4.09 -41.74 -6.60
N GLU A 10 5.34 -42.16 -6.37
CA GLU A 10 6.28 -41.53 -5.46
C GLU A 10 7.32 -40.72 -6.24
N ASP A 11 6.92 -39.61 -6.90
CA ASP A 11 7.88 -38.59 -7.34
C ASP A 11 7.23 -37.24 -7.63
N LEU A 12 6.48 -36.72 -6.66
CA LEU A 12 6.26 -35.29 -6.56
C LEU A 12 6.47 -34.83 -5.12
N VAL A 13 7.73 -34.92 -4.70
CA VAL A 13 8.25 -34.27 -3.50
C VAL A 13 7.99 -32.77 -3.64
N CYS A 14 6.83 -32.34 -3.15
CA CYS A 14 6.48 -30.96 -2.92
C CYS A 14 7.61 -30.37 -2.06
N CYS A 15 8.44 -29.52 -2.67
CA CYS A 15 9.51 -28.79 -2.00
C CYS A 15 8.91 -28.07 -0.79
N LYS A 16 9.08 -28.64 0.40
CA LYS A 16 8.72 -27.99 1.66
C LYS A 16 9.39 -26.61 1.65
N LEU A 17 8.55 -25.58 1.66
CA LEU A 17 8.94 -24.19 1.89
C LEU A 17 9.70 -24.13 3.22
N GLY A 18 10.96 -23.70 3.17
CA GLY A 18 11.78 -23.45 4.35
C GLY A 18 13.01 -22.63 4.01
N ASP A 19 13.64 -22.92 2.86
CA ASP A 19 14.76 -22.13 2.37
C ASP A 19 14.33 -21.21 1.23
N ILE A 20 14.08 -19.93 1.56
CA ILE A 20 13.96 -18.86 0.57
C ILE A 20 15.23 -18.90 -0.30
N GLY A 21 15.08 -19.28 -1.57
CA GLY A 21 16.18 -19.32 -2.53
C GLY A 21 16.70 -20.69 -2.92
N VAL A 22 15.93 -21.78 -2.83
CA VAL A 22 16.23 -23.05 -3.51
C VAL A 22 15.22 -23.31 -4.62
N ARG A 23 15.67 -23.79 -5.79
CA ARG A 23 14.81 -24.20 -6.92
C ARG A 23 15.37 -25.44 -7.61
N GLN A 24 14.57 -26.10 -8.43
CA GLN A 24 15.03 -27.10 -9.38
C GLN A 24 15.04 -26.49 -10.79
N ASN A 25 16.13 -26.65 -11.55
CA ASN A 25 16.23 -26.17 -12.92
C ASN A 25 15.62 -27.17 -13.92
N GLU A 26 15.59 -26.80 -15.21
CA GLU A 26 15.01 -27.63 -16.29
C GLU A 26 15.74 -28.98 -16.48
N ARG A 27 16.95 -29.12 -15.94
CA ARG A 27 17.75 -30.35 -15.97
C ARG A 27 17.56 -31.20 -14.71
N GLY A 28 16.60 -30.86 -13.85
CA GLY A 28 16.37 -31.54 -12.59
C GLY A 28 17.41 -31.24 -11.50
N GLN A 29 18.37 -30.33 -11.74
CA GLN A 29 19.40 -30.00 -10.75
C GLN A 29 18.88 -29.01 -9.71
N ILE A 30 19.29 -29.19 -8.46
CA ILE A 30 18.93 -28.29 -7.38
C ILE A 30 19.86 -27.08 -7.44
N GLU A 31 19.31 -25.88 -7.51
CA GLU A 31 20.04 -24.62 -7.48
C GLU A 31 19.69 -23.82 -6.23
N LYS A 32 20.70 -23.19 -5.60
CA LYS A 32 20.52 -22.26 -4.49
C LYS A 32 20.94 -20.85 -4.90
N LEU A 33 20.13 -19.86 -4.54
CA LEU A 33 20.38 -18.44 -4.80
C LEU A 33 21.46 -17.94 -3.85
N CYS A 34 22.58 -17.49 -4.41
CA CYS A 34 23.63 -16.83 -3.64
C CYS A 34 23.12 -15.47 -3.12
N ASN A 35 22.97 -15.32 -1.81
CA ASN A 35 22.55 -14.07 -1.16
C ASN A 35 23.50 -12.89 -1.46
N ARG A 36 24.80 -13.18 -1.61
CA ARG A 36 25.84 -12.18 -1.88
C ARG A 36 25.75 -11.59 -3.29
N CYS A 37 25.71 -12.43 -4.32
CA CYS A 37 25.75 -11.96 -5.71
C CYS A 37 24.41 -12.04 -6.46
N GLY A 38 23.40 -12.71 -5.90
CA GLY A 38 22.07 -12.89 -6.48
C GLY A 38 22.02 -13.89 -7.65
N ARG A 39 23.06 -14.71 -7.87
CA ARG A 39 23.06 -15.75 -8.91
C ARG A 39 22.62 -17.10 -8.35
N TRP A 40 21.98 -17.91 -9.19
CA TRP A 40 21.69 -19.30 -8.89
C TRP A 40 22.95 -20.16 -9.05
N VAL A 41 23.22 -21.00 -8.07
CA VAL A 41 24.38 -21.90 -8.01
C VAL A 41 23.86 -23.34 -7.98
N SER A 42 24.26 -24.16 -8.96
CA SER A 42 23.90 -25.57 -8.99
C SER A 42 24.60 -26.32 -7.85
N LEU A 43 23.83 -27.06 -7.07
CA LEU A 43 24.28 -27.95 -5.99
C LEU A 43 24.42 -29.41 -6.50
N GLY A 44 24.37 -29.63 -7.81
CA GLY A 44 24.35 -30.98 -8.38
C GLY A 44 23.01 -31.70 -8.18
N GLN A 45 23.06 -33.04 -8.24
CA GLN A 45 21.88 -33.90 -8.09
C GLN A 45 21.56 -34.22 -6.62
N SER A 46 22.51 -34.05 -5.70
CA SER A 46 22.28 -34.32 -4.27
C SER A 46 21.98 -33.02 -3.51
N LYS A 47 21.05 -33.08 -2.55
CA LYS A 47 20.64 -31.94 -1.69
C LYS A 47 21.75 -31.39 -0.76
N GLY A 48 22.99 -31.86 -0.90
CA GLY A 48 24.05 -31.68 0.10
C GLY A 48 25.35 -31.07 -0.41
N ASP A 49 25.48 -30.69 -1.69
CA ASP A 49 26.74 -30.13 -2.19
C ASP A 49 26.95 -28.68 -1.76
N THR A 50 27.23 -28.52 -0.48
CA THR A 50 27.73 -27.28 0.12
C THR A 50 29.11 -26.90 -0.41
N HIS A 51 29.83 -27.81 -1.08
CA HIS A 51 31.13 -27.52 -1.66
C HIS A 51 30.98 -26.60 -2.88
N ALA A 52 30.11 -26.92 -3.83
CA ALA A 52 29.83 -26.06 -5.00
C ALA A 52 29.39 -24.64 -4.58
N PHE A 53 28.54 -24.54 -3.56
CA PHE A 53 28.11 -23.24 -3.04
C PHE A 53 29.25 -22.47 -2.33
N ARG A 54 30.10 -23.15 -1.55
CA ARG A 54 31.28 -22.54 -0.89
C ARG A 54 32.32 -22.08 -1.91
N GLU A 55 32.58 -22.88 -2.94
CA GLU A 55 33.50 -22.55 -4.02
C GLU A 55 33.00 -21.33 -4.80
N HIS A 56 31.71 -21.29 -5.12
CA HIS A 56 31.09 -20.10 -5.69
C HIS A 56 31.29 -18.87 -4.80
N TYR A 57 31.06 -18.99 -3.49
CA TYR A 57 31.16 -17.86 -2.55
C TYR A 57 32.58 -17.26 -2.48
N ARG A 58 33.61 -18.09 -2.71
CA ARG A 58 35.03 -17.71 -2.75
C ARG A 58 35.49 -17.27 -4.15
N SER A 59 34.64 -17.43 -5.17
CA SER A 59 35.02 -17.09 -6.54
C SER A 59 35.10 -15.58 -6.78
N LYS A 60 36.11 -15.15 -7.55
CA LYS A 60 36.22 -13.75 -8.03
C LYS A 60 34.98 -13.31 -8.81
N THR A 61 34.28 -14.26 -9.43
CA THR A 61 33.03 -14.03 -10.17
C THR A 61 31.89 -13.63 -9.24
N CYS A 62 31.73 -14.31 -8.10
CA CYS A 62 30.77 -13.92 -7.07
C CYS A 62 31.08 -12.54 -6.51
N ASP A 63 32.36 -12.26 -6.20
CA ASP A 63 32.80 -10.95 -5.71
C ASP A 63 32.45 -9.81 -6.68
N ARG A 64 32.75 -9.97 -7.97
CA ARG A 64 32.44 -8.96 -8.99
C ARG A 64 30.94 -8.73 -9.13
N ALA A 65 30.16 -9.79 -9.12
CA ALA A 65 28.70 -9.70 -9.21
C ALA A 65 28.10 -9.06 -7.96
N ALA A 66 28.60 -9.37 -6.77
CA ALA A 66 28.22 -8.73 -5.51
C ALA A 66 28.55 -7.23 -5.50
N LYS A 67 29.75 -6.84 -5.94
CA LYS A 67 30.15 -5.43 -6.09
C LYS A 67 29.24 -4.69 -7.08
N LYS A 68 28.87 -5.32 -8.20
CA LYS A 68 27.93 -4.75 -9.17
C LYS A 68 26.54 -4.56 -8.55
N LYS A 69 26.03 -5.56 -7.81
CA LYS A 69 24.75 -5.48 -7.08
C LYS A 69 24.77 -4.34 -6.07
N ALA A 70 25.85 -4.19 -5.29
CA ALA A 70 26.02 -3.10 -4.34
C ALA A 70 25.97 -1.72 -5.03
N ARG A 71 26.67 -1.54 -6.15
CA ARG A 71 26.62 -0.27 -6.93
C ARG A 71 25.23 0.06 -7.47
N ILE A 72 24.46 -0.96 -7.87
CA ILE A 72 23.08 -0.76 -8.33
C ILE A 72 22.20 -0.32 -7.17
N LEU A 73 22.31 -0.98 -6.01
CA LEU A 73 21.56 -0.62 -4.80
C LEU A 73 21.91 0.79 -4.31
N ASP A 74 23.19 1.13 -4.28
CA ASP A 74 23.69 2.46 -3.92
C ASP A 74 23.12 3.55 -4.86
N ARG A 75 23.15 3.31 -6.17
CA ARG A 75 22.51 4.21 -7.14
C ARG A 75 21.01 4.36 -6.91
N HIS A 76 20.32 3.29 -6.54
CA HIS A 76 18.89 3.36 -6.22
C HIS A 76 18.61 4.16 -4.94
N MET A 77 19.47 4.05 -3.92
CA MET A 77 19.38 4.83 -2.69
C MET A 77 19.54 6.33 -2.99
N LEU A 78 20.58 6.72 -3.74
CA LEU A 78 20.81 8.11 -4.12
C LEU A 78 19.66 8.72 -4.94
N LEU A 79 19.07 7.94 -5.86
CA LEU A 79 17.91 8.38 -6.63
C LEU A 79 16.64 8.53 -5.78
N SER A 80 16.52 7.78 -4.68
CA SER A 80 15.39 7.93 -3.76
C SER A 80 15.51 9.16 -2.87
N GLU A 81 16.73 9.55 -2.47
CA GLU A 81 16.97 10.75 -1.67
C GLU A 81 16.80 12.05 -2.48
N SER A 82 17.20 12.03 -3.76
CA SER A 82 17.08 13.19 -4.65
C SER A 82 15.64 13.64 -4.96
N GLN A 83 14.64 12.83 -4.63
CA GLN A 83 13.22 13.16 -4.85
C GLN A 83 12.56 13.85 -3.66
N ILE A 84 13.28 14.06 -2.55
CA ILE A 84 12.72 14.57 -1.29
C ILE A 84 13.10 16.04 -1.03
N THR A 85 13.88 16.71 -1.89
CA THR A 85 14.07 18.15 -1.76
C THR A 85 12.88 18.90 -2.37
N PRO A 86 11.95 19.47 -1.56
CA PRO A 86 10.94 20.36 -2.10
C PRO A 86 11.69 21.52 -2.75
N THR A 87 11.47 21.71 -4.05
CA THR A 87 11.90 22.93 -4.72
C THR A 87 11.20 24.08 -3.99
N PRO A 88 11.93 25.03 -3.37
CA PRO A 88 11.29 26.16 -2.74
C PRO A 88 10.50 26.90 -3.82
N SER A 89 9.17 26.89 -3.68
CA SER A 89 8.31 27.66 -4.57
C SER A 89 8.67 29.13 -4.41
N PRO A 90 8.86 29.88 -5.51
CA PRO A 90 8.98 31.33 -5.42
C PRO A 90 7.66 31.87 -4.86
N HIS A 91 7.69 32.30 -3.60
CA HIS A 91 6.56 32.98 -2.98
C HIS A 91 6.26 34.27 -3.78
N PRO A 92 5.01 34.50 -4.22
CA PRO A 92 4.61 35.82 -4.66
C PRO A 92 4.63 36.76 -3.45
N HIS A 93 5.33 37.89 -3.59
CA HIS A 93 5.28 38.99 -2.63
C HIS A 93 3.82 39.45 -2.46
N VAL A 94 3.24 39.15 -1.30
CA VAL A 94 1.95 39.72 -0.88
C VAL A 94 2.25 40.97 -0.07
N THR A 95 1.88 42.12 -0.63
CA THR A 95 1.92 43.41 0.05
C THR A 95 0.85 43.42 1.14
N ALA A 96 1.26 43.65 2.39
CA ALA A 96 0.38 43.69 3.55
C ALA A 96 -0.58 44.90 3.52
N PRO A 97 -1.87 44.74 3.88
CA PRO A 97 -2.75 45.88 4.17
C PRO A 97 -2.49 46.42 5.57
N ARG A 98 -2.44 47.75 5.68
CA ARG A 98 -2.44 48.50 6.95
C ARG A 98 -3.69 48.22 7.77
N LEU A 99 -3.50 47.89 9.05
CA LEU A 99 -4.53 47.96 10.09
C LEU A 99 -4.69 49.41 10.57
N PRO A 100 -5.91 49.87 10.90
CA PRO A 100 -6.10 51.02 11.76
C PRO A 100 -6.17 50.59 13.23
N ASP A 101 -5.63 51.46 14.07
CA ASP A 101 -5.68 51.44 15.53
C ASP A 101 -7.12 51.59 16.04
N GLU A 102 -7.51 50.82 17.06
CA GLU A 102 -8.58 51.21 17.98
C GLU A 102 -8.28 50.69 19.40
N GLU A 103 -7.94 51.69 20.21
CA GLU A 103 -8.42 52.04 21.53
C GLU A 103 -8.93 50.98 22.54
N SER A 104 -8.41 51.21 23.73
CA SER A 104 -8.48 50.55 25.02
C SER A 104 -9.80 50.68 25.80
N SER A 105 -9.97 49.72 26.74
CA SER A 105 -10.51 49.86 28.13
C SER A 105 -11.88 49.21 28.42
N PRO A 106 -12.31 49.03 29.70
CA PRO A 106 -12.28 47.72 30.38
C PRO A 106 -13.64 47.37 31.06
N THR A 107 -13.61 46.38 31.97
CA THR A 107 -14.45 46.16 33.18
C THR A 107 -15.48 45.00 33.23
N GLU A 108 -15.29 44.23 34.31
CA GLU A 108 -16.26 43.61 35.25
C GLU A 108 -16.99 42.29 34.94
N SER A 109 -16.50 41.24 35.60
CA SER A 109 -17.15 40.47 36.69
C SER A 109 -18.68 40.53 36.83
N SER A 110 -19.36 39.38 36.68
CA SER A 110 -20.23 38.85 37.75
C SER A 110 -20.80 37.46 37.44
N SER A 111 -20.67 36.62 38.45
CA SER A 111 -21.40 35.38 38.72
C SER A 111 -22.91 35.60 38.85
N HIS A 112 -23.74 34.67 38.36
CA HIS A 112 -24.90 34.22 39.15
C HIS A 112 -25.45 32.85 38.71
N LEU A 113 -25.77 32.09 39.74
CA LEU A 113 -26.33 30.74 39.82
C LEU A 113 -27.88 30.80 39.80
N ARG A 114 -28.55 29.86 39.11
CA ARG A 114 -29.90 29.26 39.36
C ARG A 114 -30.31 28.47 38.09
N GLN A 115 -30.44 27.15 38.09
CA GLN A 115 -31.37 26.24 38.77
C GLN A 115 -32.81 26.27 38.24
N GLU A 116 -33.16 25.16 37.56
CA GLU A 116 -34.46 24.47 37.39
C GLU A 116 -35.67 25.21 36.81
N SER A 117 -36.24 24.65 35.74
CA SER A 117 -37.51 23.88 35.75
C SER A 117 -38.23 23.95 34.40
N SER A 118 -38.52 22.77 33.86
CA SER A 118 -39.76 22.36 33.17
C SER A 118 -40.71 23.45 32.66
N LEU A 119 -41.02 23.39 31.34
CA LEU A 119 -42.40 23.25 30.81
C LEU A 119 -42.36 23.28 29.26
N HIS A 120 -42.82 22.19 28.65
CA HIS A 120 -43.41 22.19 27.30
C HIS A 120 -44.66 23.09 27.30
N PRO A 121 -44.99 23.80 26.19
CA PRO A 121 -45.77 23.13 25.14
C PRO A 121 -45.63 23.68 23.70
N ARG A 122 -46.07 22.81 22.77
CA ARG A 122 -46.83 23.10 21.53
C ARG A 122 -46.17 23.87 20.37
N ASN A 123 -46.18 23.14 19.24
CA ASN A 123 -46.60 23.55 17.90
C ASN A 123 -45.90 24.75 17.26
N GLN A 124 -45.09 24.45 16.24
CA GLN A 124 -45.13 25.19 14.98
C GLN A 124 -44.57 24.32 13.86
N ALA A 125 -45.48 23.85 12.99
CA ALA A 125 -45.12 23.46 11.64
C ALA A 125 -44.74 24.74 10.89
N VAL A 126 -43.50 24.80 10.43
CA VAL A 126 -43.01 25.90 9.59
C VAL A 126 -42.85 25.32 8.20
N ASP A 127 -43.76 25.71 7.32
CA ASP A 127 -43.56 25.64 5.88
C ASP A 127 -42.43 26.61 5.51
N THR A 128 -41.30 26.08 5.06
CA THR A 128 -40.27 26.83 4.34
C THR A 128 -40.13 26.26 2.94
N SER A 129 -40.97 26.76 2.03
CA SER A 129 -40.70 26.71 0.60
C SER A 129 -39.54 27.66 0.28
N ALA A 130 -38.32 27.13 0.26
CA ALA A 130 -37.14 27.85 -0.22
C ALA A 130 -36.73 27.30 -1.59
N ASP A 131 -37.02 28.12 -2.58
CA ASP A 131 -36.69 28.07 -3.99
C ASP A 131 -35.21 27.72 -4.21
N THR A 132 -34.95 26.46 -4.60
CA THR A 132 -33.62 26.01 -5.04
C THR A 132 -33.67 25.86 -6.55
N ARG A 133 -33.07 26.83 -7.26
CA ARG A 133 -32.78 26.77 -8.70
C ARG A 133 -31.95 25.52 -9.01
N LEU A 134 -32.65 24.48 -9.39
CA LEU A 134 -32.15 23.23 -9.93
C LEU A 134 -31.57 23.50 -11.33
N HIS A 135 -30.26 23.34 -11.50
CA HIS A 135 -29.69 23.10 -12.82
C HIS A 135 -30.18 21.73 -13.30
N GLN A 136 -31.24 21.72 -14.11
CA GLN A 136 -31.70 20.55 -14.85
C GLN A 136 -30.62 20.08 -15.81
N PHE A 137 -29.86 19.06 -15.41
CA PHE A 137 -29.33 18.08 -16.36
C PHE A 137 -30.36 16.95 -16.45
N ASN A 138 -31.21 17.03 -17.47
CA ASN A 138 -32.13 15.96 -17.85
C ASN A 138 -31.33 14.76 -18.37
N HIS A 139 -30.91 13.88 -17.46
CA HIS A 139 -30.77 12.46 -17.76
C HIS A 139 -31.97 11.75 -17.16
N THR A 140 -33.06 11.71 -17.90
CA THR A 140 -34.21 10.85 -17.63
C THR A 140 -33.73 9.40 -17.75
N LEU A 141 -33.41 8.79 -16.62
CA LEU A 141 -33.29 7.33 -16.53
C LEU A 141 -34.69 6.76 -16.44
N PRO A 142 -35.08 5.83 -17.33
CA PRO A 142 -36.37 5.17 -17.23
C PRO A 142 -36.38 4.29 -15.97
N LEU A 143 -37.28 4.61 -15.04
CA LEU A 143 -37.70 3.71 -13.97
C LEU A 143 -38.44 2.54 -14.61
N ALA A 144 -37.70 1.47 -14.93
CA ALA A 144 -38.26 0.19 -15.29
C ALA A 144 -38.41 -0.66 -14.03
N GLU A 145 -39.65 -0.86 -13.60
CA GLU A 145 -40.00 -1.77 -12.51
C GLU A 145 -39.80 -3.24 -12.97
N GLY A 146 -39.17 -4.05 -12.12
CA GLY A 146 -39.43 -5.49 -12.06
C GLY A 146 -38.68 -6.45 -13.01
N GLY A 147 -37.69 -6.00 -13.78
CA GLY A 147 -36.83 -6.90 -14.57
C GLY A 147 -35.47 -7.10 -13.90
N THR A 148 -35.03 -8.34 -13.68
CA THR A 148 -33.61 -8.65 -13.43
C THR A 148 -32.81 -8.14 -14.63
N ALA A 149 -32.33 -6.91 -14.54
CA ALA A 149 -31.56 -6.27 -15.60
C ALA A 149 -30.25 -7.04 -15.74
N GLU A 150 -30.23 -7.94 -16.73
CA GLU A 150 -29.00 -8.52 -17.23
C GLU A 150 -28.04 -7.36 -17.54
N PRO A 151 -26.80 -7.39 -17.02
CA PRO A 151 -25.88 -6.28 -17.20
C PRO A 151 -25.66 -6.06 -18.69
N ALA A 152 -26.13 -4.91 -19.18
CA ALA A 152 -26.12 -4.50 -20.57
C ALA A 152 -24.84 -4.99 -21.28
N SER A 153 -25.05 -5.85 -22.29
CA SER A 153 -23.99 -6.43 -23.10
C SER A 153 -23.04 -5.33 -23.56
N ARG A 154 -21.78 -5.39 -23.12
CA ARG A 154 -20.79 -4.39 -23.48
C ARG A 154 -20.48 -4.51 -24.96
N SER A 155 -20.56 -3.38 -25.68
CA SER A 155 -19.85 -3.28 -26.94
C SER A 155 -18.35 -3.52 -26.68
N PRO A 156 -17.72 -4.51 -27.33
CA PRO A 156 -16.32 -4.91 -27.07
C PRO A 156 -15.30 -3.79 -27.32
N ASN A 157 -15.72 -2.66 -27.92
CA ASN A 157 -14.86 -1.53 -28.26
C ASN A 157 -15.07 -0.28 -27.39
N SER A 158 -15.94 -0.30 -26.37
CA SER A 158 -16.09 0.87 -25.50
C SER A 158 -14.85 1.07 -24.63
N LYS A 159 -14.17 2.21 -24.81
CA LYS A 159 -13.03 2.62 -23.95
C LYS A 159 -13.47 3.05 -22.54
N PHE A 160 -14.78 3.26 -22.35
CA PHE A 160 -15.38 3.77 -21.12
C PHE A 160 -16.38 2.78 -20.54
N CYS A 161 -16.49 2.76 -19.22
CA CYS A 161 -17.50 2.02 -18.48
C CYS A 161 -17.96 2.85 -17.27
N CYS A 162 -19.21 2.66 -16.87
CA CYS A 162 -19.72 3.25 -15.63
C CYS A 162 -19.10 2.52 -14.42
N CYS A 163 -18.65 3.30 -13.44
CA CYS A 163 -18.28 2.79 -12.12
C CYS A 163 -19.52 2.24 -11.40
N PHE A 164 -19.42 1.08 -10.76
CA PHE A 164 -20.55 0.53 -10.00
C PHE A 164 -20.88 1.33 -8.74
N GLN A 165 -19.88 2.02 -8.17
CA GLN A 165 -20.06 2.77 -6.92
C GLN A 165 -20.72 4.13 -7.15
N CYS A 166 -20.40 4.86 -8.21
CA CYS A 166 -20.89 6.23 -8.40
C CYS A 166 -21.51 6.51 -9.78
N GLY A 167 -21.63 5.50 -10.66
CA GLY A 167 -22.24 5.63 -11.99
C GLY A 167 -21.42 6.43 -13.02
N LYS A 168 -20.38 7.16 -12.60
CA LYS A 168 -19.54 7.98 -13.48
C LYS A 168 -18.92 7.14 -14.59
N ALA A 169 -18.97 7.65 -15.82
CA ALA A 169 -18.30 7.04 -16.96
C ALA A 169 -16.79 7.28 -16.86
N VAL A 170 -16.02 6.20 -16.74
CA VAL A 170 -14.56 6.24 -16.55
C VAL A 170 -13.89 5.38 -17.61
N ALA A 171 -12.76 5.83 -18.13
CA ALA A 171 -11.95 5.03 -19.03
C ALA A 171 -11.51 3.74 -18.32
N ILE A 172 -11.64 2.57 -18.97
CA ILE A 172 -11.32 1.28 -18.35
C ILE A 172 -9.88 1.24 -17.82
N SER A 173 -8.94 1.91 -18.50
CA SER A 173 -7.54 2.05 -18.05
C SER A 173 -7.39 2.82 -16.74
N ASN A 174 -8.32 3.72 -16.42
CA ASN A 174 -8.31 4.57 -15.23
C ASN A 174 -9.23 4.05 -14.13
N MET A 175 -10.01 3.00 -14.39
CA MET A 175 -10.98 2.46 -13.44
C MET A 175 -10.35 2.10 -12.09
N ARG A 176 -9.13 1.55 -12.10
CA ARG A 176 -8.37 1.25 -10.89
C ARG A 176 -8.13 2.47 -10.02
N GLN A 177 -7.73 3.58 -10.64
CA GLN A 177 -7.43 4.83 -9.92
C GLN A 177 -8.70 5.41 -9.31
N HIS A 178 -9.78 5.39 -10.10
CA HIS A 178 -11.08 5.88 -9.68
C HIS A 178 -11.67 5.05 -8.53
N VAL A 179 -11.77 3.74 -8.69
CA VAL A 179 -12.31 2.82 -7.67
C VAL A 179 -11.40 2.74 -6.45
N GLY A 180 -10.08 2.79 -6.62
CA GLY A 180 -9.15 2.84 -5.50
C GLY A 180 -9.36 4.06 -4.59
N GLY A 181 -9.78 5.20 -5.14
CA GLY A 181 -10.19 6.35 -4.35
C GLY A 181 -11.43 6.09 -3.49
N HIS A 182 -12.44 5.41 -4.03
CA HIS A 182 -13.61 4.96 -3.27
C HIS A 182 -13.22 4.00 -2.15
N ILE A 183 -12.36 3.03 -2.44
CA ILE A 183 -11.89 2.05 -1.44
C ILE A 183 -11.17 2.75 -0.30
N LEU A 184 -10.22 3.65 -0.58
CA LEU A 184 -9.48 4.37 0.47
C LEU A 184 -10.39 5.26 1.31
N ARG A 185 -11.30 6.02 0.68
CA ARG A 185 -12.26 6.86 1.43
C ARG A 185 -13.14 6.01 2.34
N SER A 186 -13.66 4.89 1.85
CA SER A 186 -14.42 3.94 2.65
C SER A 186 -13.61 3.36 3.82
N MET A 187 -12.36 2.95 3.58
CA MET A 187 -11.45 2.46 4.64
C MET A 187 -11.14 3.50 5.72
N TRP A 188 -11.20 4.79 5.39
CA TRP A 188 -10.99 5.90 6.31
C TRP A 188 -12.29 6.49 6.88
N GLY A 189 -13.44 5.86 6.61
CA GLY A 189 -14.74 6.35 7.09
C GLY A 189 -15.21 7.66 6.44
N VAL A 190 -14.58 8.07 5.34
CA VAL A 190 -14.99 9.26 4.58
C VAL A 190 -16.23 8.92 3.76
N ARG A 191 -17.37 9.51 4.13
CA ARG A 191 -18.63 9.33 3.40
C ARG A 191 -18.60 10.08 2.08
N GLU A 192 -19.06 9.41 1.02
CA GLU A 192 -19.20 10.00 -0.31
C GLU A 192 -20.69 10.12 -0.64
N GLY A 193 -21.21 11.34 -0.81
CA GLY A 193 -22.64 11.59 -1.01
C GLY A 193 -23.21 11.06 -2.33
N ASP A 194 -22.35 10.89 -3.34
CA ASP A 194 -22.77 10.53 -4.71
C ASP A 194 -22.62 9.03 -5.02
N LEU A 195 -22.57 8.17 -4.01
CA LEU A 195 -22.47 6.73 -4.24
C LEU A 195 -23.86 6.10 -4.52
N LEU A 196 -23.96 5.43 -5.66
CA LEU A 196 -25.05 4.51 -6.00
C LEU A 196 -24.96 3.20 -5.21
N ALA A 197 -23.74 2.77 -4.86
CA ALA A 197 -23.49 1.57 -4.09
C ALA A 197 -22.22 1.72 -3.23
N GLU A 198 -22.27 1.17 -2.02
CA GLU A 198 -21.12 1.14 -1.13
C GLU A 198 -19.99 0.25 -1.67
N VAL A 199 -18.76 0.56 -1.26
CA VAL A 199 -17.63 -0.34 -1.47
C VAL A 199 -17.80 -1.56 -0.58
N SER A 200 -17.50 -2.75 -1.11
CA SER A 200 -17.54 -3.97 -0.30
C SER A 200 -16.57 -3.90 0.88
N SER A 201 -17.07 -4.16 2.08
CA SER A 201 -16.26 -4.22 3.30
C SER A 201 -15.30 -5.43 3.30
N SER A 202 -15.65 -6.51 2.61
CA SER A 202 -14.82 -7.71 2.50
C SER A 202 -14.05 -7.72 1.18
N MET A 203 -12.72 -7.61 1.26
CA MET A 203 -11.77 -7.80 0.14
C MET A 203 -12.20 -7.11 -1.18
N PRO A 204 -12.48 -5.80 -1.20
CA PRO A 204 -12.99 -5.12 -2.39
C PRO A 204 -12.01 -5.22 -3.57
N CYS A 205 -12.53 -5.46 -4.76
CA CYS A 205 -11.74 -5.49 -5.97
C CYS A 205 -11.24 -4.09 -6.34
N GLY A 206 -9.92 -3.92 -6.50
CA GLY A 206 -9.32 -2.65 -6.92
C GLY A 206 -9.75 -2.15 -8.30
N LEU A 207 -10.53 -2.92 -9.07
CA LEU A 207 -11.12 -2.49 -10.35
C LEU A 207 -12.61 -2.17 -10.28
N CYS A 208 -13.39 -2.82 -9.41
CA CYS A 208 -14.85 -2.68 -9.41
C CYS A 208 -15.48 -2.39 -8.05
N GLY A 209 -14.69 -2.35 -6.98
CA GLY A 209 -15.11 -2.05 -5.60
C GLY A 209 -15.96 -3.13 -4.93
N ARG A 210 -16.36 -4.18 -5.67
CA ARG A 210 -17.14 -5.32 -5.17
C ARG A 210 -16.23 -6.48 -4.75
N SER A 211 -16.74 -7.37 -3.90
CA SER A 211 -16.07 -8.63 -3.51
C SER A 211 -16.17 -9.69 -4.63
N GLY A 212 -15.53 -10.85 -4.41
CA GLY A 212 -15.65 -12.03 -5.27
C GLY A 212 -14.79 -12.03 -6.55
N CYS A 213 -14.04 -10.96 -6.82
CA CYS A 213 -13.10 -10.94 -7.94
C CYS A 213 -11.80 -11.65 -7.57
N ALA A 214 -11.50 -12.75 -8.24
CA ALA A 214 -10.21 -13.42 -8.16
C ALA A 214 -9.16 -12.64 -8.96
N ILE A 215 -7.97 -12.52 -8.38
CA ILE A 215 -6.79 -11.94 -9.02
C ILE A 215 -5.59 -12.86 -8.84
N SER A 216 -4.76 -12.95 -9.86
CA SER A 216 -3.52 -13.71 -9.82
C SER A 216 -2.43 -13.00 -10.61
N LEU A 217 -1.19 -13.30 -10.26
CA LEU A 217 -0.01 -12.87 -10.99
C LEU A 217 0.66 -14.09 -11.60
N ARG A 218 0.65 -14.18 -12.93
CA ARG A 218 1.35 -15.25 -13.64
C ARG A 218 2.75 -14.79 -14.00
N LYS A 219 3.76 -15.55 -13.58
CA LYS A 219 5.14 -15.23 -13.95
C LYS A 219 5.34 -15.47 -15.45
N THR A 220 5.91 -14.48 -16.13
CA THR A 220 6.30 -14.56 -17.54
C THR A 220 7.82 -14.70 -17.64
N THR A 221 8.42 -14.36 -18.78
CA THR A 221 9.88 -14.43 -18.94
C THR A 221 10.60 -13.45 -18.00
N GLY A 222 11.55 -13.98 -17.21
CA GLY A 222 12.37 -13.20 -16.28
C GLY A 222 11.65 -12.79 -14.99
N LEU A 223 11.73 -11.50 -14.65
CA LEU A 223 11.14 -10.90 -13.43
C LEU A 223 9.77 -10.23 -13.69
N ARG A 224 9.17 -10.47 -14.86
CA ARG A 224 7.90 -9.84 -15.26
C ARG A 224 6.72 -10.72 -14.87
N PHE A 225 5.67 -10.09 -14.37
CA PHE A 225 4.41 -10.73 -14.04
C PHE A 225 3.30 -10.22 -14.96
N LYS A 226 2.42 -11.11 -15.38
CA LYS A 226 1.18 -10.81 -16.06
C LYS A 226 0.05 -10.83 -15.04
N PHE A 227 -0.71 -9.74 -14.97
CA PHE A 227 -1.89 -9.65 -14.15
C PHE A 227 -3.08 -10.35 -14.82
N GLU A 228 -3.77 -11.20 -14.06
CA GLU A 228 -4.97 -11.91 -14.50
C GLU A 228 -6.10 -11.70 -13.48
N THR A 229 -7.33 -11.51 -13.97
CA THR A 229 -8.51 -11.30 -13.13
C THR A 229 -9.78 -11.72 -13.87
N ASN A 230 -10.78 -12.18 -13.12
CA ASN A 230 -12.14 -12.43 -13.61
C ASN A 230 -13.03 -11.17 -13.53
N CYS A 231 -12.52 -10.03 -13.05
CA CYS A 231 -13.31 -8.81 -12.93
C CYS A 231 -13.82 -8.32 -14.30
N VAL A 232 -15.07 -7.85 -14.36
CA VAL A 232 -15.67 -7.29 -15.58
C VAL A 232 -14.90 -6.10 -16.13
N PHE A 233 -14.22 -5.31 -15.30
CA PHE A 233 -13.36 -4.20 -15.75
C PHE A 233 -11.90 -4.65 -15.98
N ARG A 234 -11.66 -5.92 -16.31
CA ARG A 234 -10.32 -6.46 -16.59
C ARG A 234 -9.58 -5.55 -17.59
N THR A 235 -8.37 -5.17 -17.21
CA THR A 235 -7.48 -4.35 -18.04
C THR A 235 -6.04 -4.79 -17.85
N LYS A 236 -5.18 -4.45 -18.80
CA LYS A 236 -3.74 -4.66 -18.67
C LYS A 236 -3.22 -3.72 -17.59
N LEU A 237 -2.53 -4.27 -16.60
CA LEU A 237 -1.95 -3.51 -15.50
C LEU A 237 -0.42 -3.65 -15.52
N SER A 238 0.27 -2.51 -15.48
CA SER A 238 1.71 -2.47 -15.28
C SER A 238 2.02 -2.26 -13.80
N LEU A 239 2.59 -3.28 -13.14
CA LEU A 239 2.80 -3.30 -11.69
C LEU A 239 3.82 -2.26 -11.19
N GLY A 240 4.78 -1.87 -12.05
CA GLY A 240 5.82 -0.88 -11.72
C GLY A 240 5.24 0.53 -11.58
N PRO A 241 4.68 1.12 -12.64
CA PRO A 241 4.00 2.42 -12.54
C PRO A 241 2.89 2.43 -11.48
N ALA A 242 2.17 1.31 -11.34
CA ALA A 242 1.13 1.13 -10.34
C ALA A 242 1.60 1.24 -8.88
N SER A 243 2.91 1.13 -8.61
CA SER A 243 3.49 1.21 -7.27
C SER A 243 3.79 2.63 -6.82
N ASN A 244 3.68 3.60 -7.72
CA ASN A 244 4.07 4.98 -7.44
C ASN A 244 2.82 5.84 -7.51
N SER A 245 2.57 6.57 -6.43
CA SER A 245 1.54 7.60 -6.41
C SER A 245 2.02 8.82 -7.20
N THR A 246 1.15 9.38 -8.04
CA THR A 246 1.42 10.60 -8.79
C THR A 246 0.17 11.48 -8.80
N LYS A 247 0.30 12.77 -9.09
CA LYS A 247 -0.86 13.68 -9.16
C LYS A 247 -1.96 13.21 -10.13
N ARG A 248 -1.58 12.52 -11.21
CA ARG A 248 -2.53 11.98 -12.22
C ARG A 248 -3.07 10.60 -11.86
N ALA A 249 -2.39 9.89 -10.97
CA ALA A 249 -2.72 8.54 -10.55
C ALA A 249 -2.33 8.39 -9.07
N PRO A 250 -3.10 8.99 -8.15
CA PRO A 250 -2.73 9.05 -6.75
C PRO A 250 -2.85 7.69 -6.04
N CYS A 251 -3.61 6.76 -6.60
CA CYS A 251 -3.88 5.46 -6.00
C CYS A 251 -2.78 4.42 -6.32
N THR A 252 -2.18 3.85 -5.29
CA THR A 252 -1.18 2.78 -5.36
C THR A 252 -1.78 1.37 -5.28
N ASN A 253 -3.11 1.25 -5.20
CA ASN A 253 -3.81 -0.04 -5.12
C ASN A 253 -3.42 -0.95 -6.29
N ARG A 254 -2.65 -2.00 -6.01
CA ARG A 254 -2.15 -2.91 -7.04
C ARG A 254 -2.16 -4.35 -6.52
N PRO A 255 -2.20 -5.35 -7.42
CA PRO A 255 -2.00 -6.73 -7.04
C PRO A 255 -0.55 -6.91 -6.55
N ILE A 256 -0.39 -7.49 -5.37
CA ILE A 256 0.87 -7.88 -4.78
C ILE A 256 0.80 -9.34 -4.33
N ILE A 257 1.95 -10.02 -4.31
CA ILE A 257 2.04 -11.42 -3.88
C ILE A 257 2.22 -11.41 -2.36
N CYS A 258 1.37 -12.10 -1.62
CA CYS A 258 1.61 -12.35 -0.20
C CYS A 258 2.83 -13.30 -0.06
N CYS A 259 3.86 -12.87 0.66
CA CYS A 259 5.08 -13.68 0.83
C CYS A 259 4.88 -14.92 1.73
N LEU A 260 3.75 -15.00 2.43
CA LEU A 260 3.37 -16.13 3.28
C LEU A 260 2.45 -17.13 2.57
N CYS A 261 1.83 -16.73 1.45
CA CYS A 261 0.99 -17.62 0.66
C CYS A 261 1.84 -18.67 -0.08
N VAL A 262 1.32 -19.90 -0.13
CA VAL A 262 1.95 -20.99 -0.88
C VAL A 262 1.78 -20.73 -2.38
N TYR A 263 2.89 -20.82 -3.10
CA TYR A 263 2.91 -20.77 -4.56
C TYR A 263 2.40 -22.08 -5.15
N ASP A 264 1.45 -22.01 -6.09
CA ASP A 264 1.00 -23.17 -6.85
C ASP A 264 1.97 -23.48 -8.00
N CYS A 265 2.79 -24.51 -7.80
CA CYS A 265 3.76 -24.96 -8.78
C CYS A 265 3.13 -25.56 -10.05
N LYS A 266 1.89 -26.06 -9.97
CA LYS A 266 1.19 -26.70 -11.10
C LYS A 266 0.69 -25.65 -12.08
N THR A 267 -0.03 -24.64 -11.58
CA THR A 267 -0.59 -23.58 -12.43
C THR A 267 0.41 -22.48 -12.77
N LYS A 268 1.53 -22.42 -12.03
CA LYS A 268 2.53 -21.34 -12.12
C LYS A 268 1.91 -19.95 -11.88
N ASN A 269 0.83 -19.91 -11.12
CA ASN A 269 0.11 -18.69 -10.75
C ASN A 269 0.41 -18.36 -9.29
N TYR A 270 0.71 -17.09 -9.05
CA TYR A 270 0.84 -16.56 -7.70
C TYR A 270 -0.52 -16.00 -7.30
N PRO A 271 -1.12 -16.47 -6.18
CA PRO A 271 -2.28 -15.78 -5.62
C PRO A 271 -1.85 -14.34 -5.30
N ALA A 272 -2.65 -13.40 -5.77
CA ALA A 272 -2.39 -11.99 -5.58
C ALA A 272 -3.47 -11.39 -4.71
N VAL A 273 -3.10 -10.33 -3.99
CA VAL A 273 -4.01 -9.57 -3.14
C VAL A 273 -3.84 -8.10 -3.49
N TRP A 274 -4.92 -7.34 -3.51
CA TRP A 274 -4.86 -5.88 -3.67
C TRP A 274 -4.13 -5.28 -2.46
N THR A 275 -3.23 -4.32 -2.67
CA THR A 275 -2.40 -3.74 -1.59
C THR A 275 -3.24 -3.35 -0.37
N TYR A 276 -4.36 -2.67 -0.57
CA TYR A 276 -5.23 -2.22 0.53
C TYR A 276 -5.94 -3.35 1.26
N ASN A 277 -6.07 -4.50 0.61
CA ASN A 277 -6.70 -5.70 1.18
C ASN A 277 -5.68 -6.59 1.92
N MET A 278 -4.38 -6.30 1.81
CA MET A 278 -3.34 -7.15 2.40
C MET A 278 -3.46 -7.26 3.94
N PRO A 279 -3.74 -6.20 4.71
CA PRO A 279 -3.94 -6.33 6.15
C PRO A 279 -5.05 -7.32 6.52
N ALA A 280 -6.22 -7.22 5.88
CA ALA A 280 -7.33 -8.16 6.08
C ALA A 280 -6.96 -9.59 5.67
N HIS A 281 -6.28 -9.74 4.52
CA HIS A 281 -5.77 -11.04 4.07
C HIS A 281 -4.81 -11.69 5.08
N LEU A 282 -3.88 -10.92 5.66
CA LEU A 282 -2.97 -11.43 6.69
C LEU A 282 -3.75 -11.88 7.92
N ALA A 283 -4.72 -11.10 8.39
CA ALA A 283 -5.55 -11.47 9.53
C ALA A 283 -6.35 -12.77 9.28
N ASP A 284 -6.93 -12.92 8.08
CA ASP A 284 -7.81 -14.05 7.76
C ASP A 284 -7.04 -15.32 7.43
N GLN A 285 -6.00 -15.22 6.58
CA GLN A 285 -5.29 -16.36 6.00
C GLN A 285 -3.99 -16.69 6.73
N HIS A 286 -3.46 -15.75 7.50
CA HIS A 286 -2.19 -15.86 8.19
C HIS A 286 -2.31 -15.39 9.64
N LYS A 287 -3.29 -15.93 10.40
CA LYS A 287 -3.65 -15.53 11.78
C LYS A 287 -2.47 -15.33 12.76
N SER A 288 -1.33 -15.97 12.51
CA SER A 288 -0.09 -15.81 13.28
C SER A 288 0.77 -14.61 12.90
N HIS A 289 0.37 -13.82 11.90
CA HIS A 289 1.11 -12.71 11.32
C HIS A 289 0.21 -11.48 11.16
N THR A 290 0.74 -10.31 11.50
CA THR A 290 0.11 -9.01 11.26
C THR A 290 0.93 -8.21 10.26
N SER A 291 0.40 -7.10 9.74
CA SER A 291 1.15 -6.19 8.87
C SER A 291 2.41 -5.61 9.54
N GLN A 292 2.45 -5.58 10.87
CA GLN A 292 3.57 -5.09 11.66
C GLN A 292 4.59 -6.19 12.03
N ASP A 293 4.28 -7.46 11.77
CA ASP A 293 5.11 -8.60 12.18
C ASP A 293 6.57 -8.45 11.71
N VAL A 294 7.52 -8.45 12.66
CA VAL A 294 8.97 -8.33 12.43
C VAL A 294 9.51 -9.36 11.43
N ARG A 295 8.82 -10.49 11.24
CA ARG A 295 9.20 -11.56 10.32
C ARG A 295 8.91 -11.22 8.85
N LEU A 296 8.01 -10.27 8.58
CA LEU A 296 7.75 -9.84 7.22
C LEU A 296 8.93 -9.02 6.67
N PRO A 297 9.38 -9.29 5.42
CA PRO A 297 10.45 -8.51 4.80
C PRO A 297 10.15 -7.00 4.80
N ALA A 298 11.16 -6.17 5.11
CA ALA A 298 10.98 -4.72 5.22
C ALA A 298 10.50 -4.07 3.91
N ASP A 299 10.99 -4.56 2.77
CA ASP A 299 10.55 -4.17 1.44
C ASP A 299 9.10 -4.55 1.15
N PHE A 300 8.63 -5.69 1.67
CA PHE A 300 7.22 -6.07 1.60
C PHE A 300 6.35 -5.11 2.42
N LYS A 301 6.72 -4.81 3.67
CA LYS A 301 5.98 -3.85 4.52
C LYS A 301 5.87 -2.47 3.87
N LYS A 302 6.98 -1.95 3.38
CA LYS A 302 7.04 -0.67 2.65
C LYS A 302 6.09 -0.65 1.45
N SER A 303 5.89 -1.80 0.80
CA SER A 303 4.96 -1.91 -0.33
C SER A 303 3.47 -1.88 0.05
N LEU A 304 3.15 -2.03 1.34
CA LEU A 304 1.79 -1.95 1.89
C LEU A 304 1.43 -0.56 2.40
N GLU A 305 2.42 0.32 2.58
CA GLU A 305 2.22 1.66 3.10
C GLU A 305 1.43 2.53 2.12
N ILE A 306 0.38 3.16 2.62
CA ILE A 306 -0.38 4.19 1.90
C ILE A 306 0.28 5.52 2.22
N SER A 307 0.82 6.18 1.20
CA SER A 307 1.57 7.42 1.40
C SER A 307 0.67 8.60 1.80
N GLN A 308 1.19 9.55 2.57
CA GLN A 308 0.47 10.79 2.87
C GLN A 308 0.09 11.56 1.60
N PHE A 309 0.99 11.59 0.60
CA PHE A 309 0.72 12.19 -0.71
C PHE A 309 -0.55 11.60 -1.37
N GLU A 310 -0.69 10.28 -1.33
CA GLU A 310 -1.87 9.58 -1.86
C GLU A 310 -3.16 9.96 -1.12
N LEU A 311 -3.12 10.08 0.21
CA LEU A 311 -4.27 10.51 1.02
C LEU A 311 -4.67 11.96 0.69
N CYS A 312 -3.69 12.88 0.61
CA CYS A 312 -3.93 14.29 0.29
C CYS A 312 -4.55 14.46 -1.11
N GLU A 313 -3.99 13.81 -2.13
CA GLU A 313 -4.50 13.90 -3.51
C GLU A 313 -5.90 13.30 -3.66
N LEU A 314 -6.26 12.32 -2.80
CA LEU A 314 -7.60 11.74 -2.74
C LEU A 314 -8.57 12.51 -1.84
N ARG A 315 -8.13 13.64 -1.26
CA ARG A 315 -8.88 14.52 -0.35
C ARG A 315 -9.41 13.78 0.87
N ILE A 316 -8.61 12.87 1.41
CA ILE A 316 -8.88 12.22 2.71
C ILE A 316 -8.34 13.16 3.79
N PRO A 317 -9.19 13.68 4.69
CA PRO A 317 -8.74 14.60 5.74
C PRO A 317 -7.64 13.98 6.61
N ASP A 318 -6.61 14.78 6.89
CA ASP A 318 -5.60 14.43 7.89
C ASP A 318 -6.26 14.31 9.28
N GLY A 319 -5.77 13.38 10.10
CA GLY A 319 -6.28 13.13 11.44
C GLY A 319 -7.42 12.10 11.53
N LEU A 320 -7.99 11.67 10.40
CA LEU A 320 -8.83 10.47 10.38
C LEU A 320 -7.92 9.23 10.47
N LEU A 321 -7.89 8.61 11.64
CA LEU A 321 -7.30 7.28 11.77
C LEU A 321 -8.23 6.26 11.09
N PRO A 322 -7.68 5.26 10.37
CA PRO A 322 -8.49 4.14 9.93
C PRO A 322 -9.21 3.54 11.14
N PRO A 323 -10.50 3.18 11.04
CA PRO A 323 -11.23 2.53 12.13
C PRO A 323 -10.52 1.25 12.60
N ALA A 324 -9.85 0.54 11.69
CA ALA A 324 -9.07 -0.66 12.00
C ALA A 324 -7.80 -0.37 12.85
N SER A 325 -7.22 0.83 12.75
CA SER A 325 -6.14 1.26 13.64
C SER A 325 -6.64 1.50 15.06
N VAL A 326 -7.89 1.93 15.21
CA VAL A 326 -8.52 2.12 16.53
C VAL A 326 -8.90 0.76 17.14
N ALA A 327 -9.40 -0.18 16.33
CA ALA A 327 -9.74 -1.52 16.80
C ALA A 327 -8.52 -2.34 17.28
N LEU A 328 -7.34 -2.17 16.65
CA LEU A 328 -6.10 -2.83 17.09
C LEU A 328 -5.43 -2.15 18.30
N LEU A 329 -5.78 -0.90 18.62
CA LEU A 329 -5.33 -0.21 19.84
C LEU A 329 -6.30 -0.43 21.01
N GLY A 330 -7.52 -0.88 20.76
CA GLY A 330 -8.58 -1.06 21.74
C GLY A 330 -8.41 -2.25 22.71
N GLU A 331 -7.45 -3.16 22.46
CA GLU A 331 -7.20 -4.30 23.35
C GLU A 331 -5.96 -4.13 24.25
N CYS A 332 -5.23 -3.01 24.14
CA CYS A 332 -4.05 -2.71 24.97
C CYS A 332 -4.25 -1.52 25.93
N ALA A 333 -5.48 -1.04 26.11
CA ALA A 333 -5.80 0.14 26.93
C ALA A 333 -6.42 -0.18 28.31
N GLY A 334 -6.26 -1.42 28.80
CA GLY A 334 -6.39 -1.74 30.22
C GLY A 334 -4.99 -1.85 30.83
N ASP A 335 -4.72 -1.15 31.93
CA ASP A 335 -3.50 -1.19 32.75
C ASP A 335 -2.36 -0.20 32.44
N LEU A 336 -2.68 1.02 32.01
CA LEU A 336 -1.75 2.15 32.22
C LEU A 336 -2.47 3.42 32.70
N ALA A 337 -3.07 3.31 33.87
CA ALA A 337 -3.42 4.47 34.70
C ALA A 337 -2.98 4.19 36.13
N THR A 338 -1.75 4.58 36.48
CA THR A 338 -1.30 5.13 37.78
C THR A 338 0.23 5.16 37.74
N VAL A 339 0.84 6.34 37.58
CA VAL A 339 1.93 6.87 38.40
C VAL A 339 2.16 8.31 37.91
N VAL A 340 1.79 9.27 38.77
CA VAL A 340 2.11 10.68 38.60
C VAL A 340 3.06 11.08 39.73
N HIS A 341 4.12 11.80 39.35
CA HIS A 341 4.99 12.72 40.12
C HIS A 341 5.92 12.19 41.22
N SER A 342 7.23 12.27 40.93
CA SER A 342 8.31 12.97 41.68
C SER A 342 9.59 12.82 40.82
N GLU A 343 10.57 13.71 40.69
CA GLU A 343 11.03 14.88 41.42
C GLU A 343 12.06 15.64 40.55
N ALA A 344 12.34 16.89 40.92
CA ALA A 344 13.30 17.77 40.27
C ALA A 344 14.74 17.61 40.81
N ASN A 345 15.68 18.16 40.03
CA ASN A 345 17.05 18.60 40.37
C ASN A 345 18.17 17.54 40.49
N ALA A 346 19.14 17.63 39.57
CA ALA A 346 20.57 17.62 39.90
C ALA A 346 21.42 18.17 38.74
N ALA A 347 22.53 18.79 39.11
CA ALA A 347 23.33 19.75 38.38
C ALA A 347 24.41 19.16 37.44
N GLU A 348 24.88 20.05 36.55
CA GLU A 348 26.22 20.28 36.00
C GLU A 348 27.30 19.17 35.82
N HIS A 349 28.19 19.50 34.87
CA HIS A 349 29.54 18.98 34.59
C HIS A 349 29.68 17.74 33.68
N SER A 350 30.04 17.97 32.41
CA SER A 350 31.40 17.62 31.94
C SER A 350 31.66 18.10 30.50
N GLY A 351 32.83 18.73 30.32
CA GLY A 351 33.38 19.05 29.00
C GLY A 351 34.14 17.89 28.35
N THR A 352 34.84 18.21 27.27
CA THR A 352 35.76 17.41 26.41
C THR A 352 35.09 16.70 25.22
N LYS A 353 35.66 16.62 24.01
CA LYS A 353 36.96 17.02 23.43
C LYS A 353 36.75 17.11 21.91
N ARG A 354 37.14 18.22 21.27
CA ARG A 354 37.35 18.29 19.82
C ARG A 354 38.64 17.53 19.48
N LYS A 355 38.54 16.39 18.79
CA LYS A 355 39.70 15.74 18.15
C LYS A 355 39.71 16.02 16.65
N ARG A 356 40.69 16.85 16.30
CA ARG A 356 41.32 17.03 14.99
C ARG A 356 41.83 15.68 14.47
N VAL A 357 41.46 15.28 13.26
CA VAL A 357 42.26 14.35 12.45
C VAL A 357 42.40 14.94 11.05
N GLN A 358 43.68 15.10 10.71
CA GLN A 358 44.26 15.63 9.49
C GLN A 358 44.97 14.44 8.83
N SER A 359 44.71 14.17 7.56
CA SER A 359 45.55 13.40 6.62
C SER A 359 44.72 13.13 5.36
N GLN A 360 45.21 13.12 4.13
CA GLN A 360 46.51 13.37 3.52
C GLN A 360 46.18 13.64 2.03
N LEU A 361 46.69 14.74 1.46
CA LEU A 361 46.67 14.98 0.01
C LEU A 361 48.08 14.68 -0.51
N ALA A 362 48.22 13.61 -1.29
CA ALA A 362 49.44 13.28 -2.02
C ALA A 362 49.13 13.24 -3.53
N ARG A 363 49.67 14.25 -4.20
CA ARG A 363 50.22 14.34 -5.56
C ARG A 363 49.94 13.16 -6.54
N SER A 364 49.41 13.51 -7.71
CA SER A 364 50.01 13.03 -8.97
C SER A 364 49.71 13.99 -10.12
N THR A 365 50.67 14.86 -10.40
CA THR A 365 50.84 15.54 -11.69
C THR A 365 51.42 14.53 -12.67
N LYS A 366 50.71 14.24 -13.77
CA LYS A 366 51.29 13.53 -14.91
C LYS A 366 51.41 14.52 -16.07
N GLY A 367 52.67 14.83 -16.38
CA GLY A 367 53.06 15.73 -17.47
C GLY A 367 52.94 15.09 -18.84
N ARG A 368 52.84 16.00 -19.82
CA ARG A 368 53.09 15.82 -21.25
C ARG A 368 54.55 15.44 -21.49
N ASN A 369 54.78 14.42 -22.31
CA ASN A 369 55.48 14.52 -23.60
C ASN A 369 55.28 13.22 -24.37
#